data_AF-A0A6J4IRG1-F1
#
_entry.id   AF-A0A6J4IRG1-F1
#
_cell.length_a   1.000
_cell.length_b   1.000
_cell.length_c   1.000
_cell.angle_alpha   90.00
_cell.angle_beta   90.00
_cell.angle_gamma   90.00
#
_symmetry.space_group_name_H-M   'P 1'
#
loop_
_entity.id
_entity.type
_entity.pdbx_description
1 polymer ?
#
loop_
_entity_poly.entity_id
_entity_poly.type
_entity_poly.pdbx_seq_one_letter_code
_entity_poly.pdbx_strand_id
1 'polypeptide(L)'
;MSLYELRVDLEEITDAGDYRYMATSEDLPGLVVGGDTPDEVLTLVPQVAAALIASLRASGDPLPPILRESLALPSRVRITIAA
;
A
#
# COMPACT_ATOMS: atom_id res chain seq x y z
N MET A 1 8.04 -11.48 12.52
CA MET A 1 7.73 -10.79 11.27
C MET A 1 6.24 -10.97 11.05
N SER A 2 5.46 -9.91 11.21
CA SER A 2 4.01 -9.95 11.03
C SER A 2 3.69 -9.64 9.57
N LEU A 3 2.78 -10.40 8.96
CA LEU A 3 2.26 -10.08 7.64
C LEU A 3 0.98 -9.27 7.81
N TYR A 4 0.70 -8.35 6.89
CA TYR A 4 -0.53 -7.57 6.88
C TYR A 4 -1.18 -7.67 5.51
N GLU A 5 -2.50 -7.76 5.50
CA GLU A 5 -3.28 -7.60 4.27
C GLU A 5 -3.62 -6.11 4.11
N LEU A 6 -3.28 -5.56 2.95
CA LEU A 6 -3.43 -4.15 2.63
C LEU A 6 -4.14 -4.02 1.28
N ARG A 7 -5.32 -3.38 1.28
CA ARG A 7 -6.00 -2.97 0.05
C ARG A 7 -5.46 -1.62 -0.39
N VAL A 8 -5.20 -1.50 -1.70
CA VAL A 8 -4.56 -0.32 -2.28
C VAL A 8 -5.42 0.16 -3.43
N ASP A 9 -5.77 1.43 -3.40
CA ASP A 9 -6.46 2.13 -4.47
C ASP A 9 -5.41 2.86 -5.30
N LEU A 10 -5.33 2.52 -6.59
CA LEU A 10 -4.39 3.09 -7.55
C LEU A 10 -5.17 3.96 -8.54
N GLU A 11 -4.82 5.23 -8.60
CA GLU A 11 -5.47 6.23 -9.46
C GLU A 11 -4.45 6.83 -10.43
N GLU A 12 -4.87 7.07 -11.68
CA GLU A 12 -4.12 7.90 -12.62
C GLU A 12 -4.49 9.37 -12.37
N ILE A 13 -3.49 10.17 -12.04
CA ILE A 13 -3.63 11.61 -11.84
C ILE A 13 -3.38 12.30 -13.19
N THR A 14 -4.40 13.01 -13.68
CA THR A 14 -4.32 13.77 -14.94
C THR A 14 -4.03 15.25 -14.73
N ASP A 15 -3.92 15.69 -13.48
CA ASP A 15 -3.56 17.07 -13.16
C ASP A 15 -2.05 17.26 -13.31
N ALA A 16 -1.58 18.47 -13.58
CA ALA A 16 -0.20 18.78 -13.99
C ALA A 16 0.85 18.66 -12.86
N GLY A 17 0.70 17.67 -11.97
CA GLY A 17 1.62 17.36 -10.88
C GLY A 17 2.84 16.56 -11.33
N ASP A 18 3.74 16.32 -10.37
CA ASP A 18 5.01 15.62 -10.58
C ASP A 18 4.85 14.10 -10.80
N TYR A 19 3.66 13.54 -10.57
CA TYR A 19 3.41 12.10 -10.64
C TYR A 19 2.14 11.81 -11.43
N ARG A 20 2.20 10.77 -12.26
CA ARG A 20 1.08 10.33 -13.10
C ARG A 20 0.17 9.30 -12.41
N TYR A 21 0.70 8.54 -11.46
CA TYR A 21 -0.05 7.54 -10.71
C TYR A 21 0.12 7.77 -9.22
N MET A 22 -0.94 7.53 -8.46
CA MET A 22 -0.92 7.60 -7.00
C MET A 22 -1.64 6.41 -6.39
N ALA A 23 -0.98 5.76 -5.44
CA ALA A 23 -1.56 4.74 -4.59
C ALA A 23 -1.88 5.30 -3.21
N THR A 24 -3.09 5.00 -2.73
CA THR A 24 -3.52 5.26 -1.35
C THR A 24 -4.16 4.00 -0.75
N SER A 25 -4.42 4.02 0.55
CA SER A 25 -5.08 2.90 1.22
C SER A 25 -5.94 3.37 2.38
N GLU A 26 -7.22 2.98 2.37
CA GLU A 26 -8.09 3.15 3.54
C GLU A 26 -7.66 2.24 4.72
N ASP A 27 -7.00 1.11 4.41
CA ASP A 27 -6.55 0.15 5.42
C ASP A 27 -5.36 0.70 6.23
N LEU A 28 -4.55 1.57 5.62
CA LEU A 28 -3.43 2.26 6.25
C LEU A 28 -3.48 3.76 5.95
N PRO A 29 -4.27 4.54 6.72
CA PRO A 29 -4.36 5.98 6.55
C PRO A 29 -2.98 6.64 6.62
N GLY A 30 -2.71 7.54 5.69
CA GLY A 30 -1.41 8.20 5.52
C GLY A 30 -0.47 7.49 4.54
N LEU A 31 -0.82 6.31 4.03
CA LEU A 31 -0.13 5.71 2.90
C LEU A 31 -0.42 6.52 1.62
N VAL A 32 0.62 7.15 1.08
CA VAL A 32 0.59 7.84 -0.22
C VAL A 32 1.87 7.48 -0.97
N VAL A 33 1.73 6.97 -2.18
CA VAL A 33 2.86 6.62 -3.06
C VAL A 33 2.59 7.16 -4.45
N GLY A 34 3.44 8.06 -4.94
CA GLY A 34 3.37 8.61 -6.29
C GLY A 34 4.43 8.02 -7.21
N GLY A 35 4.16 7.95 -8.51
CA GLY A 35 5.12 7.49 -9.52
C GLY A 35 4.63 7.76 -10.95
N ASP A 36 5.49 7.46 -11.93
CA ASP A 36 5.20 7.71 -13.35
C ASP A 36 4.48 6.54 -14.02
N THR A 37 4.59 5.34 -13.43
CA THR A 37 3.96 4.11 -13.93
C THR A 37 3.22 3.37 -12.82
N PRO A 38 2.16 2.61 -13.15
CA PRO A 38 1.43 1.83 -12.15
C PRO A 38 2.32 0.77 -11.49
N ASP A 39 3.18 0.10 -12.27
CA ASP A 39 4.09 -0.94 -11.76
C ASP A 39 5.12 -0.39 -10.76
N GLU A 40 5.66 0.80 -11.01
CA GLU A 40 6.57 1.47 -10.09
C GLU A 40 5.87 1.76 -8.76
N VAL A 41 4.69 2.38 -8.80
CA VAL A 41 3.91 2.72 -7.61
C VAL A 41 3.62 1.46 -6.79
N LEU A 42 3.13 0.40 -7.45
CA LEU A 42 2.80 -0.87 -6.78
C LEU A 42 4.04 -1.58 -6.20
N THR A 43 5.21 -1.40 -6.82
CA THR A 43 6.48 -1.93 -6.31
C THR A 43 6.93 -1.20 -5.04
N LEU A 44 6.65 0.10 -4.93
CA LEU A 44 7.04 0.92 -3.80
C LEU A 44 6.10 0.80 -2.59
N VAL A 45 4.82 0.49 -2.81
CA VAL A 45 3.79 0.36 -1.76
C VAL A 45 4.24 -0.47 -0.55
N PRO A 46 4.79 -1.70 -0.69
CA PRO A 46 5.18 -2.50 0.46
C PRO A 46 6.28 -1.84 1.31
N GLN A 47 7.21 -1.13 0.67
CA GLN A 47 8.30 -0.45 1.36
C GLN A 47 7.78 0.74 2.17
N VAL A 48 6.93 1.58 1.56
CA VAL A 48 6.34 2.75 2.23
C VAL A 48 5.41 2.32 3.36
N ALA A 49 4.58 1.28 3.15
CA ALA A 49 3.72 0.73 4.19
C ALA A 49 4.53 0.20 5.39
N ALA A 50 5.63 -0.53 5.15
CA ALA A 50 6.50 -1.02 6.21
C ALA A 50 7.13 0.12 7.01
N ALA A 51 7.59 1.19 6.34
CA ALA A 51 8.15 2.37 7.00
C ALA A 51 7.10 3.11 7.86
N LEU A 52 5.88 3.27 7.34
CA LEU A 52 4.79 3.90 8.07
C LEU A 52 4.38 3.08 9.31
N ILE A 53 4.22 1.77 9.17
CA ILE A 53 3.94 0.87 10.31
C ILE A 53 5.06 0.95 11.36
N ALA A 54 6.32 0.96 10.93
CA ALA A 54 7.46 1.09 11.84
C ALA A 54 7.42 2.44 12.59
N SER A 55 7.07 3.53 11.91
CA SER A 55 6.91 4.85 12.51
C SER A 55 5.79 4.87 13.55
N LEU A 56 4.60 4.34 13.23
CA LEU A 56 3.47 4.27 14.17
C LEU A 56 3.86 3.51 15.44
N ARG A 57 4.53 2.36 15.29
CA ARG A 57 5.04 1.58 16.41
C ARG A 57 6.08 2.34 17.25
N ALA A 58 6.98 3.08 16.60
CA ALA A 58 8.01 3.86 17.29
C ALA A 58 7.41 5.02 18.10
N SER A 59 6.34 5.64 17.60
CA SER A 59 5.59 6.69 18.30
C SER A 59 4.67 6.16 19.41
N GLY A 60 4.41 4.84 19.44
CA GLY A 60 3.42 4.23 20.33
C GLY A 60 1.98 4.37 19.86
N ASP A 61 1.78 4.79 18.60
CA ASP A 61 0.46 4.91 17.99
C ASP A 61 -0.08 3.51 17.62
N PRO A 62 -1.37 3.23 17.91
CA PRO A 62 -1.97 1.98 17.51
C PRO A 62 -2.07 1.89 15.98
N LEU A 63 -1.85 0.69 15.45
CA LEU A 63 -2.15 0.44 14.04
C LEU A 63 -3.66 0.54 13.79
N PRO A 64 -4.09 0.99 12.61
CA PRO A 64 -5.51 1.04 12.26
C PRO A 64 -6.16 -0.33 12.48
N PRO A 65 -7.34 -0.42 13.11
CA PRO A 65 -7.98 -1.70 13.42
C PRO A 65 -8.43 -2.46 12.16
N ILE A 66 -8.55 -1.75 11.03
CA ILE A 66 -8.88 -2.30 9.73
C ILE A 66 -7.68 -3.01 9.08
N LEU A 67 -6.45 -2.67 9.48
CA LEU A 67 -5.24 -3.33 9.01
C LEU A 67 -5.14 -4.71 9.64
N ARG A 68 -5.47 -5.74 8.85
CA ARG A 68 -5.52 -7.11 9.35
C ARG A 68 -4.14 -7.74 9.35
N GLU A 69 -3.69 -8.17 10.52
CA GLU A 69 -2.53 -9.06 10.62
C GLU A 69 -2.90 -10.41 9.98
N SER A 70 -2.15 -10.79 8.95
CA SER A 70 -2.26 -12.08 8.31
C SER A 70 -1.32 -13.07 8.99
N LEU A 71 -1.87 -14.22 9.36
CA LEU A 71 -1.11 -15.31 9.99
C LEU A 71 -0.41 -16.22 8.95
N ALA A 72 -0.76 -16.10 7.66
CA ALA A 72 -0.18 -16.88 6.58
C ALA A 72 -0.39 -16.21 5.21
N LEU A 73 0.49 -16.53 4.25
CA LEU A 73 0.23 -16.21 2.85
C LEU A 73 -1.07 -16.89 2.40
N PRO A 74 -1.93 -16.22 1.60
CA PRO A 74 -3.12 -16.85 1.07
C PRO A 74 -2.73 -18.04 0.18
N SER A 75 -3.38 -19.19 0.39
CA SER A 75 -3.18 -20.40 -0.43
C SER A 75 -3.72 -20.27 -1.85
N ARG A 76 -4.48 -19.20 -2.14
CA ARG A 76 -5.05 -18.89 -3.45
C ARG A 76 -4.97 -17.39 -3.70
N VAL A 77 -4.35 -17.01 -4.82
CA VAL A 77 -4.20 -15.60 -5.25
C VAL A 77 -4.88 -15.43 -6.61
N ARG A 78 -5.52 -14.28 -6.82
CA ARG A 78 -6.04 -13.88 -8.14
C ARG A 78 -5.01 -12.99 -8.83
N ILE A 79 -4.69 -13.31 -10.08
CA ILE A 79 -3.74 -12.55 -10.90
C ILE A 79 -4.47 -12.10 -12.17
N THR A 80 -4.39 -10.81 -12.47
CA THR A 80 -4.88 -10.25 -13.73
C THR A 80 -3.79 -10.40 -14.79
N ILE A 81 -4.16 -10.87 -15.98
CA ILE A 81 -3.25 -11.04 -17.12
C ILE A 81 -3.73 -10.19 -18.30
N ALA A 82 -2.80 -9.73 -19.13
CA ALA A 82 -3.11 -9.18 -20.44
C ALA A 82 -3.50 -10.32 -21.40
N ALA A 83 -4.47 -10.06 -22.28
CA ALA A 83 -4.88 -10.98 -23.34
C ALA A 83 -4.06 -10.77 -24.61
#